data_AF-A0A6G0XE18-F1
#
_entry.id   AF-A0A6G0XE18-F1
#
_cell.length_a   1.000
_cell.length_b   1.000
_cell.length_c   1.000
_cell.angle_alpha   90.00
_cell.angle_beta   90.00
_cell.angle_gamma   90.00
#
_symmetry.space_group_name_H-M   'P 1'
#
loop_
_entity.id
_entity.type
_entity.pdbx_description
1 polymer ?
#
loop_
_entity_poly.entity_id
_entity_poly.type
_entity_poly.pdbx_seq_one_letter_code
_entity_poly.pdbx_strand_id
1 'polypeptide(L)'
;MLEKRKQLDDEQTVAYINEAESLCRRVDPLMTQTDMVRNIMKGLKPNIARYIGIMEHSTINELKNNIRKYENLEFIITGQTYQSPAEIKESIFKEQLNQLTTQFNDKINILNKKIF
;
A
#
# COMPACT_ATOMS: atom_id res chain seq x y z
N MET A 1 -7.20 20.92 -2.57
CA MET A 1 -6.12 21.63 -3.28
C MET A 1 -4.98 20.65 -3.51
N LEU A 2 -4.47 20.56 -4.74
CA LEU A 2 -3.44 19.60 -5.16
C LEU A 2 -2.20 19.65 -4.23
N GLU A 3 -1.76 20.84 -3.84
CA GLU A 3 -0.58 21.05 -2.99
C GLU A 3 -0.69 20.45 -1.58
N LYS A 4 -1.90 20.26 -1.08
CA LYS A 4 -2.17 19.70 0.25
C LYS A 4 -2.38 18.18 0.21
N ARG A 5 -2.47 17.58 -0.97
CA ARG A 5 -2.70 16.14 -1.10
C ARG A 5 -1.40 15.40 -0.80
N LYS A 6 -1.41 14.63 0.28
CA LYS A 6 -0.35 13.72 0.71
C LYS A 6 -0.89 12.29 0.67
N GLN A 7 -0.07 11.33 0.28
CA GLN A 7 -0.38 9.91 0.37
C GLN A 7 -0.64 9.56 1.84
N LEU A 8 -1.77 8.90 2.10
CA LEU A 8 -2.12 8.47 3.47
C LEU A 8 -1.35 7.23 3.89
N ASP A 9 -1.21 7.01 5.20
CA ASP A 9 -0.47 5.86 5.75
C ASP A 9 -1.04 4.52 5.30
N ASP A 10 -2.35 4.43 5.07
CA ASP A 10 -3.04 3.24 4.61
C ASP A 10 -3.23 3.16 3.09
N GLU A 11 -2.88 4.22 2.38
CA GLU A 11 -3.15 4.34 0.96
C GLU A 11 -2.09 3.66 0.09
N GLN A 12 -2.57 2.78 -0.80
CA GLN A 12 -1.80 2.17 -1.88
C GLN A 12 -1.18 3.24 -2.77
N THR A 13 0.11 3.12 -3.06
CA THR A 13 0.88 4.15 -3.77
C THR A 13 0.34 4.40 -5.18
N VAL A 14 -0.06 3.35 -5.89
CA VAL A 14 -0.68 3.47 -7.22
C VAL A 14 -2.03 4.17 -7.16
N ALA A 15 -2.83 3.94 -6.11
CA ALA A 15 -4.12 4.60 -5.93
C ALA A 15 -3.93 6.11 -5.73
N TYR A 16 -3.01 6.49 -4.85
CA TYR A 16 -2.59 7.88 -4.64
C TYR A 16 -2.18 8.55 -5.95
N ILE A 17 -1.30 7.91 -6.73
CA ILE A 17 -0.80 8.46 -8.00
C ILE A 17 -1.96 8.68 -8.98
N ASN A 18 -2.91 7.75 -9.10
CA ASN A 18 -4.06 7.88 -10.00
C ASN A 18 -4.98 9.04 -9.61
N GLU A 19 -5.27 9.19 -8.31
CA GLU A 19 -6.09 10.28 -7.81
C GLU A 19 -5.38 11.64 -8.00
N ALA A 20 -4.10 11.72 -7.63
CA ALA A 20 -3.31 12.92 -7.78
C ALA A 20 -3.12 13.32 -9.26
N GLU A 21 -2.94 12.35 -10.17
CA GLU A 21 -2.94 12.58 -11.62
C GLU A 21 -4.28 13.19 -12.09
N SER A 22 -5.41 12.64 -11.63
CA SER A 22 -6.75 13.17 -11.93
C SER A 22 -6.91 14.61 -11.43
N LEU A 23 -6.43 14.89 -10.21
CA LEU A 23 -6.46 16.24 -9.63
C LEU A 23 -5.59 17.22 -10.42
N CYS A 24 -4.39 16.82 -10.85
CA CYS A 24 -3.53 17.66 -11.69
C CYS A 24 -4.27 18.09 -12.96
N ARG A 25 -4.86 17.14 -13.70
CA ARG A 25 -5.60 17.41 -14.95
C ARG A 25 -6.85 18.27 -14.74
N ARG A 26 -7.48 18.16 -13.57
CA ARG A 26 -8.65 18.98 -13.21
C ARG A 26 -8.27 20.42 -12.86
N VAL A 27 -7.14 20.62 -12.19
CA VAL A 27 -6.64 21.94 -11.81
C VAL A 27 -6.08 22.67 -13.03
N ASP A 28 -5.30 21.97 -13.84
CA ASP A 28 -4.74 22.49 -15.09
C ASP A 28 -4.75 21.39 -16.17
N PRO A 29 -5.69 21.46 -17.13
CA PRO A 29 -5.78 20.52 -18.23
C PRO A 29 -4.54 20.48 -19.14
N LEU A 30 -3.70 21.52 -19.13
CA LEU A 30 -2.50 21.64 -19.95
C LEU A 30 -1.21 21.37 -19.16
N MET A 31 -1.31 20.93 -17.90
CA MET A 31 -0.16 20.62 -17.06
C MET A 31 0.73 19.56 -17.73
N THR A 32 2.04 19.83 -17.77
CA THR A 32 2.99 18.90 -18.38
C THR A 32 3.12 17.62 -17.56
N GLN A 33 3.51 16.52 -18.21
CA GLN A 33 3.76 15.25 -17.52
C GLN A 33 4.82 15.41 -16.42
N THR A 34 5.90 16.15 -16.70
CA THR A 34 6.96 16.44 -15.73
C THR A 34 6.46 17.20 -14.51
N ASP A 35 5.61 18.22 -14.71
CA ASP A 35 5.05 18.98 -13.60
C ASP A 35 4.06 18.16 -12.78
N MET A 36 3.26 17.32 -13.43
CA MET A 36 2.38 16.37 -12.74
C MET A 36 3.20 15.40 -11.88
N VAL A 37 4.26 14.82 -12.43
CA VAL A 37 5.16 13.94 -11.69
C VAL A 37 5.75 14.68 -10.49
N ARG A 38 6.24 15.91 -10.68
CA ARG A 38 6.82 16.73 -9.61
C ARG A 38 5.81 17.02 -8.50
N ASN A 39 4.55 17.29 -8.83
CA ASN A 39 3.49 17.50 -7.85
C ASN A 39 3.13 16.23 -7.09
N ILE A 40 3.06 15.09 -7.77
CA ILE A 40 2.79 13.79 -7.15
C ILE A 40 3.93 13.39 -6.21
N MET A 41 5.18 13.56 -6.62
CA MET A 41 6.37 13.27 -5.82
C MET A 41 6.40 14.03 -4.50
N LYS A 42 5.94 15.29 -4.47
CA LYS A 42 5.85 16.09 -3.23
C LYS A 42 4.93 15.48 -2.18
N GLY A 43 3.95 14.67 -2.58
CA GLY A 43 2.98 14.08 -1.68
C GLY A 43 3.20 12.59 -1.38
N LEU A 44 4.17 11.93 -2.01
CA LEU A 44 4.52 10.55 -1.69
C LEU A 44 5.06 10.41 -0.26
N LYS A 45 4.89 9.21 0.32
CA LYS A 45 5.51 8.87 1.60
C LYS A 45 7.04 9.02 1.52
N PRO A 46 7.71 9.57 2.56
CA PRO A 46 9.14 9.86 2.51
C PRO A 46 10.05 8.67 2.20
N ASN A 47 9.70 7.47 2.67
CA ASN A 47 10.46 6.24 2.39
C ASN A 47 10.42 5.88 0.89
N ILE A 48 9.24 5.97 0.27
CA ILE A 48 9.05 5.70 -1.16
C ILE A 48 9.72 6.80 -1.99
N ALA A 49 9.49 8.08 -1.62
CA ALA A 49 10.04 9.23 -2.32
C ALA A 49 11.58 9.20 -2.35
N ARG A 50 12.24 8.71 -1.29
CA ARG A 50 13.70 8.58 -1.23
C ARG A 50 14.24 7.58 -2.27
N TYR A 51 13.55 6.46 -2.47
CA TYR A 51 13.95 5.45 -3.45
C TYR A 51 13.63 5.90 -4.88
N ILE A 52 12.43 6.44 -5.08
CA ILE A 52 11.95 6.80 -6.41
C ILE A 52 12.60 8.09 -6.91
N GLY A 53 12.93 9.02 -6.01
CA GLY A 53 13.47 10.35 -6.35
C GLY A 53 14.86 10.33 -6.98
N ILE A 54 15.61 9.23 -6.86
CA ILE A 54 16.89 9.05 -7.56
C ILE A 54 16.73 8.44 -8.96
N MET A 55 15.53 7.96 -9.29
CA MET A 55 15.21 7.39 -10.60
C MET A 55 14.68 8.49 -11.52
N GLU A 56 14.98 8.41 -12.81
CA GLU A 56 14.36 9.30 -13.79
C GLU A 56 12.89 8.93 -14.02
N HIS A 57 12.03 9.95 -14.08
CA HIS A 57 10.61 9.83 -14.37
C HIS A 57 10.11 11.09 -15.08
N SER A 58 10.10 11.06 -16.41
CA SER A 58 9.60 12.15 -17.26
C SER A 58 8.10 12.04 -17.52
N THR A 59 7.51 10.86 -17.28
CA THR A 59 6.07 10.62 -17.44
C THR A 59 5.44 9.94 -16.23
N ILE A 60 4.11 10.10 -16.09
CA ILE A 60 3.36 9.38 -15.05
C ILE A 60 3.46 7.86 -15.23
N ASN A 61 3.56 7.38 -16.47
CA ASN A 61 3.68 5.95 -16.73
C ASN A 61 5.05 5.41 -16.27
N GLU A 62 6.13 6.15 -16.50
CA GLU A 62 7.46 5.82 -15.97
C GLU A 62 7.48 5.83 -14.44
N LEU A 63 6.85 6.83 -13.81
CA LEU A 63 6.70 6.88 -12.37
C LEU A 63 6.00 5.62 -11.84
N LYS A 64 4.84 5.24 -12.41
CA LYS A 64 4.10 4.02 -12.03
C LYS A 64 4.94 2.76 -12.21
N ASN A 65 5.73 2.68 -13.29
CA ASN A 65 6.63 1.54 -13.53
C ASN A 65 7.76 1.46 -12.48
N ASN A 66 8.35 2.59 -12.11
CA ASN A 66 9.40 2.63 -11.09
C ASN A 66 8.85 2.31 -9.69
N ILE A 67 7.61 2.72 -9.39
CA ILE A 67 6.91 2.34 -8.16
C ILE A 67 6.70 0.83 -8.10
N ARG A 68 6.27 0.19 -9.19
CA ARG A 68 6.15 -1.28 -9.25
C ARG A 68 7.49 -1.98 -9.04
N LYS A 69 8.58 -1.46 -9.59
CA LYS A 69 9.93 -2.01 -9.34
C LYS A 69 10.30 -1.92 -7.85
N TYR A 70 10.01 -0.78 -7.22
CA TYR A 70 10.21 -0.60 -5.78
C TYR A 70 9.38 -1.60 -4.96
N GLU A 71 8.08 -1.71 -5.22
CA GLU A 71 7.19 -2.63 -4.51
C GLU A 71 7.61 -4.10 -4.68
N ASN A 72 8.04 -4.49 -5.88
CA ASN A 72 8.57 -5.83 -6.14
C ASN A 72 9.88 -6.10 -5.39
N LEU A 73 10.79 -5.12 -5.30
CA LEU A 73 12.04 -5.25 -4.56
C LEU A 73 11.80 -5.33 -3.05
N GLU A 74 10.91 -4.50 -2.51
CA GLU A 74 10.47 -4.61 -1.12
C GLU A 74 9.91 -6.01 -0.82
N PHE A 75 9.09 -6.57 -1.71
CA PHE A 75 8.59 -7.93 -1.58
C PHE A 75 9.71 -8.97 -1.57
N ILE A 76 10.69 -8.87 -2.49
CA ILE A 76 11.82 -9.82 -2.54
C ILE A 76 12.65 -9.79 -1.26
N ILE A 77 12.87 -8.60 -0.69
CA ILE A 77 13.72 -8.41 0.50
C ILE A 77 12.99 -8.85 1.77
N THR A 78 11.72 -8.48 1.91
CA THR A 78 10.96 -8.63 3.16
C THR A 78 10.06 -9.87 3.18
N GLY A 79 9.78 -10.46 2.01
CA GLY A 79 8.75 -11.47 1.83
C GLY A 79 7.32 -10.93 1.96
N GLN A 80 7.13 -9.62 2.10
CA GLN A 80 5.83 -8.99 2.33
C GLN A 80 5.43 -8.16 1.12
N THR A 81 4.25 -8.44 0.55
CA THR A 81 3.65 -7.51 -0.41
C THR A 81 3.17 -6.29 0.36
N TYR A 82 3.11 -5.13 -0.28
CA TYR A 82 2.44 -3.99 0.35
C TYR A 82 1.00 -4.41 0.67
N GLN A 83 0.72 -4.53 1.97
CA GLN A 83 -0.61 -4.77 2.50
C GLN A 83 -1.09 -3.45 3.07
N SER A 84 -2.25 -2.99 2.65
CA SER A 84 -2.91 -1.88 3.33
C SER A 84 -3.12 -2.23 4.81
N PRO A 85 -3.11 -1.25 5.72
CA PRO A 85 -3.46 -1.45 7.12
C PRO A 85 -4.80 -2.15 7.35
N ALA A 86 -5.75 -2.03 6.41
CA ALA A 86 -6.99 -2.79 6.42
C ALA A 86 -6.74 -4.29 6.17
N GLU A 87 -5.94 -4.63 5.16
CA GLU A 87 -5.57 -6.02 4.85
C GLU A 87 -4.71 -6.64 5.97
N ILE A 88 -3.83 -5.87 6.60
CA ILE A 88 -3.05 -6.31 7.78
C ILE A 88 -3.99 -6.58 8.96
N LYS A 89 -4.94 -5.68 9.23
CA LYS A 89 -5.93 -5.91 10.29
C LYS A 89 -6.78 -7.15 10.01
N GLU A 90 -7.20 -7.34 8.77
CA GLU A 90 -7.99 -8.51 8.37
C GLU A 90 -7.23 -9.83 8.55
N SER A 91 -5.95 -9.87 8.16
CA SER A 91 -5.12 -11.06 8.33
C SER A 91 -4.89 -11.40 9.80
N ILE A 92 -4.58 -10.40 10.63
CA ILE A 92 -4.47 -10.55 12.09
C ILE A 92 -5.78 -11.08 12.68
N PHE A 93 -6.93 -10.53 12.27
CA PHE A 93 -8.23 -10.95 12.78
C PHE A 93 -8.56 -12.41 12.41
N LYS A 94 -8.26 -12.81 11.17
CA LYS A 94 -8.42 -14.20 10.71
C LYS A 94 -7.53 -15.16 11.50
N GLU A 95 -6.29 -14.77 11.77
CA GLU A 95 -5.37 -15.60 12.54
C GLU A 95 -5.84 -15.77 14.00
N GLN A 96 -6.30 -14.69 14.63
CA GLN A 96 -6.89 -14.75 15.98
C GLN A 96 -8.14 -15.63 16.02
N LEU A 97 -9.03 -15.55 15.02
CA LEU A 97 -10.22 -16.41 14.93
C LEU A 97 -9.86 -17.89 14.79
N ASN A 98 -8.86 -18.20 13.97
CA ASN A 98 -8.38 -19.57 13.79
C ASN A 98 -7.81 -20.12 15.11
N GLN A 99 -6.99 -19.34 15.81
CA GLN A 99 -6.44 -19.73 17.12
C GLN A 99 -7.56 -20.00 18.15
N LEU A 100 -8.59 -19.14 18.20
CA LEU A 100 -9.76 -19.31 19.06
C LEU A 100 -10.52 -20.61 18.74
N THR A 101 -10.72 -20.88 17.45
CA THR A 101 -11.40 -22.09 16.96
C THR A 101 -10.63 -23.34 17.36
N THR A 102 -9.30 -23.35 17.19
CA THR A 102 -8.44 -24.46 17.61
C THR A 102 -8.52 -24.69 19.12
N GLN A 103 -8.40 -23.63 19.93
CA GLN A 103 -8.51 -23.74 21.39
C GLN A 103 -9.87 -24.29 21.85
N PHE A 104 -10.94 -23.91 21.16
CA PHE A 104 -12.29 -24.41 21.46
C PHE A 104 -12.41 -25.90 21.13
N ASN A 105 -11.93 -26.32 19.96
CA ASN A 105 -11.91 -27.72 19.55
C ASN A 105 -11.08 -28.59 20.50
N ASP A 106 -9.93 -28.12 20.93
CA ASP A 106 -9.09 -28.82 21.90
C ASP A 106 -9.80 -29.01 23.24
N LYS A 107 -10.51 -27.99 23.73
CA LYS A 107 -11.32 -28.09 24.96
C LYS A 107 -12.46 -29.09 24.82
N ILE A 108 -13.17 -29.10 23.69
CA ILE A 108 -14.22 -30.10 23.41
C ILE A 108 -13.63 -31.51 23.41
N ASN A 109 -12.50 -31.72 22.74
CA ASN A 109 -11.84 -33.02 22.68
C ASN A 109 -11.41 -33.51 24.07
N ILE A 110 -10.92 -32.62 24.93
CA ILE A 110 -10.58 -32.95 26.32
C ILE A 110 -11.83 -33.32 27.13
N LEU A 111 -12.93 -32.58 26.97
CA LEU A 111 -14.20 -32.88 27.64
C LEU A 111 -14.75 -34.25 27.22
N ASN A 112 -14.76 -34.54 25.91
CA ASN A 112 -15.21 -35.82 25.39
C ASN A 112 -14.38 -36.99 25.93
N LYS A 113 -13.06 -36.82 26.08
CA LYS A 113 -12.18 -37.84 26.68
C LYS A 113 -12.37 -38.05 28.19
N LYS A 114 -13.02 -37.13 28.90
CA LYS A 114 -13.30 -37.25 30.34
C LYS A 114 -14.65 -37.91 30.66
N ILE A 115 -15.51 -38.05 29.65
CA ILE A 115 -16.88 -38.58 29.79
C ILE A 115 -16.95 -40.09 29.43
N PHE A 116 -15.87 -40.65 28.90
CA PHE A 116 -15.65 -42.09 28.69
C PHE A 116 -14.46 -42.57 29.51
#